data_AF-A0A072UI86-F1
#
_entry.id   AF-A0A072UI86-F1
#
_cell.length_a   1.000
_cell.length_b   1.000
_cell.length_c   1.000
_cell.angle_alpha   90.00
_cell.angle_beta   90.00
_cell.angle_gamma   90.00
#
_symmetry.space_group_name_H-M   'P 1'
#
loop_
_entity.id
_entity.type
_entity.pdbx_description
1 polymer ?
#
loop_
_entity_poly.entity_id
_entity_poly.type
_entity_poly.pdbx_seq_one_letter_code
_entity_poly.pdbx_strand_id
1 'polypeptide(L)' 'MAKEHEGRAVGIDLGTTYSCVAVWLDQHQRVEIIHNDQGNRTTPSFVAFNNEQRLIGDAAKNQSATNPENTIFDS' A
#
# COMPACT_ATOMS: atom_id res chain seq x y z
N MET A 1 26.71 19.24 -7.70
CA MET A 1 26.01 18.32 -8.61
C MET A 1 25.14 17.42 -7.76
N ALA A 2 23.82 17.38 -7.98
CA ALA A 2 22.95 16.44 -7.28
C ALA A 2 23.30 15.01 -7.75
N LYS A 3 23.35 14.05 -6.83
CA LYS A 3 23.59 12.64 -7.14
C LYS A 3 22.36 12.12 -7.88
N GLU A 4 22.51 11.66 -9.12
CA GLU A 4 21.41 11.03 -9.83
C GLU A 4 21.03 9.73 -9.10
N HIS A 5 19.76 9.60 -8.75
CA HIS A 5 19.23 8.42 -8.10
C HIS A 5 18.68 7.49 -9.20
N GLU A 6 19.27 6.30 -9.33
CA GLU A 6 18.99 5.31 -10.39
C GLU A 6 17.64 4.55 -10.22
N GLY A 7 16.62 5.19 -9.64
CA GLY A 7 15.32 4.59 -9.35
C GLY A 7 14.17 5.25 -10.11
N ARG A 8 13.16 4.47 -10.50
CA ARG A 8 11.89 5.01 -11.00
C ARG A 8 11.14 5.68 -9.85
N ALA A 9 10.68 6.91 -10.05
CA ALA A 9 9.79 7.58 -9.11
C ALA A 9 8.40 6.94 -9.15
N VAL A 10 7.71 6.93 -8.01
CA VAL A 10 6.32 6.45 -7.88
C VAL A 10 5.44 7.56 -7.29
N GLY A 11 4.18 7.60 -7.73
CA GLY A 11 3.14 8.39 -7.09
C GLY A 11 2.40 7.52 -6.09
N ILE A 12 2.28 7.99 -4.85
CA ILE A 12 1.52 7.30 -3.79
C ILE A 12 0.38 8.21 -3.37
N ASP A 13 -0.84 7.69 -3.51
CA ASP A 13 -2.03 8.25 -2.90
C ASP A 13 -2.24 7.56 -1.54
N LEU A 14 -2.09 8.33 -0.47
CA LEU A 14 -2.24 7.86 0.92
C LEU A 14 -3.60 8.29 1.46
N GLY A 15 -4.65 7.61 1.00
CA GLY A 15 -6.02 7.88 1.42
C GLY A 15 -6.38 7.26 2.77
N THR A 16 -7.40 7.80 3.41
CA THR A 16 -7.88 7.36 4.74
C THR A 16 -8.28 5.88 4.78
N THR A 17 -9.08 5.41 3.82
CA THR A 17 -9.58 4.02 3.79
C THR A 17 -8.76 3.11 2.87
N TYR A 18 -8.29 3.64 1.74
CA TYR A 18 -7.51 2.90 0.76
C TYR A 18 -6.37 3.77 0.25
N SER A 19 -5.25 3.12 -0.03
CA SER A 19 -4.08 3.70 -0.67
C SER A 19 -3.85 3.09 -2.04
N CYS A 20 -3.18 3.82 -2.92
CA CYS A 20 -2.85 3.40 -4.28
C CYS A 20 -1.43 3.82 -4.62
N VAL A 21 -0.75 3.05 -5.45
CA VAL A 21 0.57 3.40 -5.98
C VAL A 21 0.57 3.27 -7.51
N ALA A 22 1.16 4.28 -8.14
CA ALA A 22 1.27 4.37 -9.58
C ALA A 22 2.70 4.70 -10.01
N VAL A 23 3.06 4.28 -11.22
CA VAL A 23 4.37 4.56 -11.82
C VAL A 23 4.18 5.00 -13.26
N TRP A 24 4.97 5.98 -13.70
CA TRP A 24 5.06 6.30 -15.12
C TRP A 24 5.99 5.30 -15.80
N LEU A 25 5.51 4.61 -16.83
CA LEU A 25 6.32 3.67 -17.60
C LEU A 25 6.63 4.25 -18.98
N ASP A 26 7.85 4.73 -19.18
CA ASP A 26 8.30 5.31 -20.45
C ASP A 26 8.11 4.37 -21.64
N GLN A 27 8.28 3.05 -21.43
CA GLN A 27 8.08 2.02 -22.46
C GLN A 27 6.64 1.96 -22.98
N HIS A 28 5.66 2.34 -22.15
CA HIS A 28 4.24 2.35 -22.51
C HIS A 28 3.67 3.76 -22.70
N GLN A 29 4.48 4.80 -22.44
CA GLN A 29 4.07 6.21 -22.49
C GLN A 29 2.78 6.49 -21.71
N ARG A 30 2.61 5.83 -20.55
CA ARG A 30 1.42 5.99 -19.70
C ARG A 30 1.71 5.70 -18.23
N VAL A 31 0.79 6.15 -17.37
CA VAL A 31 0.74 5.78 -15.95
C VAL A 31 0.19 4.35 -15.83
N GLU A 32 0.86 3.54 -15.02
CA GLU A 32 0.36 2.24 -14.58
C GLU A 32 0.04 2.25 -13.09
N ILE A 33 -1.08 1.62 -12.72
CA ILE A 33 -1.38 1.31 -11.32
C ILE A 33 -0.73 -0.02 -10.97
N ILE A 34 0.04 -0.04 -9.90
CA ILE A 34 0.71 -1.25 -9.43
C ILE A 34 -0.27 -2.05 -8.59
N HIS A 35 -0.47 -3.33 -8.93
CA HIS A 35 -1.27 -4.24 -8.13
C HIS A 35 -0.51 -4.70 -6.88
N ASN A 36 -1.23 -4.91 -5.78
CA ASN A 36 -0.67 -5.59 -4.62
C ASN A 36 -0.54 -7.11 -4.86
N ASP A 37 -0.02 -7.84 -3.87
CA ASP A 37 0.19 -9.29 -3.92
C ASP A 37 -1.11 -10.10 -4.06
N GLN A 38 -2.26 -9.52 -3.73
CA GLN A 38 -3.60 -10.08 -3.95
C GLN A 38 -4.19 -9.74 -5.34
N GLY A 39 -3.48 -8.97 -6.16
CA GLY A 39 -3.94 -8.52 -7.47
C GLY A 39 -4.88 -7.30 -7.43
N ASN A 40 -5.05 -6.66 -6.27
CA ASN A 40 -5.87 -5.46 -6.12
C ASN A 40 -5.11 -4.21 -6.54
N ARG A 41 -5.80 -3.26 -7.19
CA ARG A 41 -5.22 -1.95 -7.58
C ARG A 41 -5.15 -0.94 -6.44
N THR A 42 -5.82 -1.21 -5.35
CA THR A 42 -5.79 -0.42 -4.12
C THR A 42 -5.53 -1.35 -2.95
N THR A 43 -4.89 -0.83 -1.91
CA THR A 43 -4.59 -1.57 -0.68
C THR A 43 -5.32 -0.88 0.48
N PRO A 44 -6.03 -1.61 1.35
CA PRO A 44 -6.65 -1.01 2.53
C PRO A 44 -5.62 -0.25 3.38
N SER A 45 -5.97 0.93 3.88
CA SER A 45 -5.12 1.71 4.79
C SER A 45 -5.24 1.19 6.22
N PHE A 46 -4.92 -0.09 6.41
CA PHE A 46 -5.01 -0.82 7.67
C PHE A 46 -3.62 -1.31 8.08
N VAL A 47 -3.30 -1.19 9.37
CA VAL A 47 -2.09 -1.76 9.96
C VAL A 47 -2.48 -2.55 11.18
N ALA A 48 -1.99 -3.79 11.29
CA ALA A 48 -2.22 -4.64 12.44
C ALA A 48 -0.92 -5.14 13.04
N PHE A 49 -0.90 -5.29 14.36
CA PHE A 49 0.24 -5.82 15.10
C PHE A 49 -0.13 -7.16 15.73
N ASN A 50 0.79 -8.12 15.64
CA ASN A 50 0.77 -9.35 16.42
C ASN A 50 2.16 -9.61 17.03
N ASN A 51 2.33 -10.71 17.75
CA ASN A 51 3.58 -11.02 18.45
C ASN A 51 4.77 -11.32 17.52
N GLU A 52 4.52 -11.60 16.24
CA GLU A 52 5.52 -12.06 15.28
C GLU A 52 5.88 -10.97 14.27
N GLN A 53 4.90 -10.21 13.81
CA GLN A 53 5.03 -9.30 12.67
C GLN A 53 3.97 -8.19 12.66
N ARG A 54 4.21 -7.23 11.76
CA ARG A 54 3.22 -6.21 11.37
C ARG A 54 2.54 -6.64 10.09
N LEU A 55 1.22 -6.70 10.11
CA LEU A 55 0.39 -6.94 8.94
C LEU A 55 -0.05 -5.59 8.37
N ILE A 56 -0.10 -5.48 7.05
CA ILE A 56 -0.47 -4.23 6.33
C ILE A 56 -1.47 -4.60 5.24
N GLY A 57 -2.43 -3.71 4.98
CA GLY A 57 -3.35 -3.88 3.85
C GLY A 57 -4.41 -4.94 4.08
N ASP A 58 -4.63 -5.78 3.06
CA ASP A 58 -5.67 -6.81 3.08
C ASP A 58 -5.52 -7.77 4.27
N ALA A 59 -4.29 -8.16 4.60
CA ALA A 59 -4.03 -9.03 5.76
C ALA A 59 -4.45 -8.39 7.10
N ALA A 60 -4.17 -7.09 7.29
CA ALA A 60 -4.59 -6.37 8.48
C ALA A 60 -6.12 -6.18 8.55
N LYS A 61 -6.74 -5.86 7.42
CA LYS A 61 -8.20 -5.72 7.32
C LYS A 61 -8.92 -7.03 7.64
N ASN A 62 -8.43 -8.16 7.13
CA ASN A 62 -9.06 -9.47 7.30
C ASN A 62 -9.14 -9.94 8.76
N GLN A 63 -8.18 -9.55 9.61
CA GLN A 63 -8.18 -9.91 11.02
C GLN A 63 -8.81 -8.84 11.94
N SER A 64 -9.32 -7.74 11.38
CA SER A 64 -9.88 -6.62 12.17
C SER A 64 -11.00 -7.06 13.12
N ALA A 65 -11.81 -8.05 12.73
CA ALA A 65 -12.88 -8.58 13.58
C ALA A 65 -12.38 -9.46 14.73
N THR A 66 -11.27 -10.18 14.54
CA THR A 66 -10.73 -11.13 15.54
C THR A 66 -9.63 -10.52 16.42
N ASN A 67 -9.02 -9.42 15.98
CA ASN A 67 -7.99 -8.69 16.69
C ASN A 67 -8.23 -7.16 16.57
N PRO A 68 -9.38 -6.66 17.06
CA PRO A 68 -9.80 -5.28 16.82
C PRO A 68 -8.90 -4.25 17.51
N GLU A 69 -8.48 -4.51 18.76
CA GLU A 69 -7.68 -3.56 19.54
C GLU A 69 -6.27 -3.33 18.97
N ASN A 70 -5.71 -4.32 18.26
CA ASN A 70 -4.40 -4.21 17.64
C ASN A 70 -4.47 -3.99 16.12
N THR A 71 -5.65 -3.65 15.58
CA THR A 71 -5.82 -3.26 14.18
C THR A 71 -6.16 -1.77 14.11
N ILE A 72 -5.28 -0.99 13.51
CA ILE A 72 -5.38 0.47 13.38
C ILE A 72 -5.87 0.80 11.98
N PHE A 73 -6.98 1.54 11.94
CA PHE A 73 -7.59 2.14 10.77
C PHE A 73 -8.51 3.28 11.25
N ASP A 74 -8.87 4.19 10.37
CA ASP A 74 -9.87 5.22 10.68
C ASP A 74 -11.27 4.62 10.48
N SER A 75 -12.13 4.73 11.51
CA SER A 75 -13.45 4.11 11.57
C SER A 75 -14.58 5.10 11.31
#